data_AF-A0A086ZHQ7-F1
#
_entry.id   AF-A0A086ZHQ7-F1
#
_cell.length_a   1.000
_cell.length_b   1.000
_cell.length_c   1.000
_cell.angle_alpha   90.00
_cell.angle_beta   90.00
_cell.angle_gamma   90.00
#
_symmetry.space_group_name_H-M   'P 1'
#
loop_
_entity.id
_entity.type
_entity.pdbx_description
1 polymer ?
#
loop_
_entity_poly.entity_id
_entity_poly.type
_entity_poly.pdbx_seq_one_letter_code
_entity_poly.pdbx_strand_id
1 'polypeptide(L)'
;MAEEKLIVVDPSLYGETAEEKTAEANKVARKFGLSEEAIAGVEDYKKALTEHDAWDLPFMGYVDEDGYGYAYVPNRAVAPPNWDAHKAFQELPADVQTAFAIRMLFTHRDVDRYGAKMFLHYERGFTIHFKEPTR
;
A
#
# COMPACT_ATOMS: atom_id res chain seq x y z
N MET A 1 23.48 -6.47 8.94
CA MET A 1 22.71 -5.24 9.19
C MET A 1 21.62 -5.14 8.13
N ALA A 2 20.55 -5.94 8.23
CA ALA A 2 19.49 -6.01 7.21
C ALA A 2 18.07 -6.32 7.77
N GLU A 3 17.92 -6.41 9.10
CA GLU A 3 16.65 -6.83 9.73
C GLU A 3 15.76 -5.67 10.19
N GLU A 4 16.23 -4.41 10.19
CA GLU A 4 15.46 -3.29 10.75
C GLU A 4 14.21 -2.90 9.94
N LYS A 5 14.11 -3.31 8.67
CA LYS A 5 12.98 -2.98 7.77
C LYS A 5 12.39 -4.20 7.05
N LEU A 6 12.35 -5.35 7.72
CA LEU A 6 11.72 -6.55 7.18
C LEU A 6 10.23 -6.61 7.56
N ILE A 7 9.36 -6.67 6.55
CA ILE A 7 7.93 -6.99 6.72
C ILE A 7 7.69 -8.41 6.22
N VAL A 8 7.13 -9.25 7.09
CA VAL A 8 6.69 -10.59 6.75
C VAL A 8 5.17 -10.59 6.67
N VAL A 9 4.64 -10.83 5.48
CA VAL A 9 3.19 -10.91 5.21
C VAL A 9 2.77 -12.37 5.27
N ASP A 10 1.75 -12.67 6.07
CA ASP A 10 1.18 -14.01 6.18
C ASP A 10 -0.05 -14.13 5.26
N PRO A 11 0.02 -14.93 4.17
CA PRO A 11 -1.09 -15.06 3.24
C PRO A 11 -2.35 -15.70 3.84
N SER A 12 -2.25 -16.38 4.99
CA SER A 12 -3.43 -16.93 5.68
C SER A 12 -4.42 -15.82 6.08
N LEU A 13 -3.92 -14.61 6.36
CA LEU A 13 -4.74 -13.44 6.69
C LEU A 13 -5.63 -12.96 5.54
N TYR A 14 -5.36 -13.40 4.29
CA TYR A 14 -6.22 -13.06 3.16
C TYR A 14 -7.58 -13.76 3.21
N GLY A 15 -7.76 -14.79 4.06
CA GLY A 15 -9.07 -15.39 4.32
C GLY A 15 -9.88 -14.72 5.43
N GLU A 16 -9.24 -13.83 6.20
CA GLU A 16 -9.81 -13.24 7.41
C GLU A 16 -10.67 -11.99 7.13
N THR A 17 -11.30 -11.47 8.17
CA THR A 17 -12.16 -10.28 8.08
C THR A 17 -11.35 -9.02 7.75
N ALA A 18 -12.03 -8.00 7.21
CA ALA A 18 -11.39 -6.71 6.87
C ALA A 18 -10.80 -6.03 8.12
N GLU A 19 -11.45 -6.18 9.26
CA GLU A 19 -11.02 -5.68 10.56
C GLU A 19 -9.72 -6.35 11.00
N GLU A 20 -9.60 -7.67 10.88
CA GLU A 20 -8.41 -8.42 11.29
C GLU A 20 -7.17 -8.07 10.45
N LYS A 21 -7.32 -7.99 9.13
CA LYS A 21 -6.24 -7.52 8.24
C LYS A 21 -5.82 -6.10 8.56
N THR A 22 -6.79 -5.22 8.81
CA THR A 22 -6.51 -3.81 9.16
C THR A 22 -5.79 -3.72 10.51
N ALA A 23 -6.21 -4.51 11.49
CA ALA A 23 -5.57 -4.58 12.79
C ALA A 23 -4.11 -5.04 12.67
N GLU A 24 -3.84 -6.10 11.89
CA GLU A 24 -2.49 -6.60 11.70
C GLU A 24 -1.60 -5.60 10.94
N ALA A 25 -2.10 -5.01 9.85
CA ALA A 25 -1.38 -3.96 9.15
C ALA A 25 -1.05 -2.76 10.06
N ASN A 26 -1.97 -2.38 10.95
CA ASN A 26 -1.73 -1.29 11.90
C ASN A 26 -0.71 -1.68 12.97
N LYS A 27 -0.64 -2.95 13.40
CA LYS A 27 0.43 -3.42 14.29
C LYS A 27 1.79 -3.33 13.61
N VAL A 28 1.87 -3.75 12.34
CA VAL A 28 3.08 -3.64 11.53
C VAL A 28 3.49 -2.18 11.38
N ALA A 29 2.55 -1.28 11.04
CA ALA A 29 2.82 0.15 10.92
C ALA A 29 3.40 0.75 12.22
N ARG A 30 2.78 0.44 13.37
CA ARG A 30 3.26 0.89 14.70
C ARG A 30 4.66 0.35 15.03
N LYS A 31 4.96 -0.90 14.66
CA LYS A 31 6.29 -1.49 14.88
C LYS A 31 7.40 -0.67 14.20
N PHE A 32 7.10 -0.02 13.09
CA PHE A 32 8.04 0.86 12.37
C PHE A 32 7.97 2.33 12.78
N GLY A 33 7.27 2.64 13.88
CA GLY A 33 7.21 4.00 14.44
C GLY A 33 6.23 4.95 13.76
N LEU A 34 5.30 4.43 12.93
CA LEU A 34 4.24 5.26 12.36
C LEU A 34 3.25 5.68 13.45
N SER A 35 2.91 6.97 13.45
CA SER A 35 2.04 7.56 14.46
C SER A 35 0.57 7.18 14.26
N GLU A 36 -0.25 7.30 15.31
CA GLU A 36 -1.69 7.03 15.21
C GLU A 36 -2.37 7.99 14.23
N GLU A 37 -1.88 9.22 14.12
CA GLU A 37 -2.36 10.22 13.17
C GLU A 37 -2.08 9.77 11.74
N ALA A 38 -0.89 9.21 11.46
CA ALA A 38 -0.56 8.67 10.14
C ALA A 38 -1.44 7.47 9.78
N ILE A 39 -1.67 6.58 10.75
CA ILE A 39 -2.53 5.40 10.61
C ILE A 39 -3.99 5.80 10.40
N ALA A 40 -4.46 6.86 11.06
CA ALA A 40 -5.81 7.39 10.88
C ALA A 40 -5.98 8.08 9.52
N GLY A 41 -4.98 8.87 9.08
CA GLY A 41 -5.01 9.61 7.80
C GLY A 41 -5.13 8.70 6.57
N VAL A 42 -4.82 7.42 6.71
CA VAL A 42 -5.08 6.44 5.64
C VAL A 42 -6.57 6.32 5.32
N GLU A 43 -7.46 6.44 6.31
CA GLU A 43 -8.91 6.31 6.09
C GLU A 43 -9.46 7.45 5.22
N ASP A 44 -8.89 8.65 5.33
CA ASP A 44 -9.27 9.79 4.48
C ASP A 44 -8.94 9.52 3.01
N TYR A 45 -7.75 8.95 2.73
CA TYR A 45 -7.39 8.58 1.37
C TYR A 45 -8.24 7.43 0.82
N LYS A 46 -8.53 6.40 1.63
CA LYS A 46 -9.45 5.32 1.24
C LYS A 46 -10.87 5.82 0.95
N LYS A 47 -11.33 6.80 1.73
CA LYS A 47 -12.62 7.46 1.49
C LYS A 47 -12.60 8.20 0.16
N ALA A 48 -11.55 8.98 -0.14
CA ALA A 48 -11.40 9.64 -1.42
C ALA A 48 -11.36 8.65 -2.59
N LEU A 49 -10.64 7.53 -2.47
CA LEU A 49 -10.64 6.46 -3.48
C LEU A 49 -12.02 5.87 -3.73
N THR A 50 -12.85 5.78 -2.68
CA THR A 50 -14.23 5.26 -2.78
C THR A 50 -15.17 6.28 -3.40
N GLU A 51 -15.09 7.54 -2.97
CA GLU A 51 -15.90 8.65 -3.48
C GLU A 51 -15.64 8.93 -4.97
N HIS A 52 -14.41 8.70 -5.42
CA HIS A 52 -13.99 8.91 -6.80
C HIS A 52 -13.96 7.62 -7.65
N ASP A 53 -14.41 6.46 -7.14
CA ASP A 53 -14.36 5.18 -7.86
C ASP A 53 -12.96 4.86 -8.43
N ALA A 54 -11.93 5.16 -7.65
CA ALA A 54 -10.54 5.21 -8.08
C ALA A 54 -9.71 4.02 -7.59
N TRP A 55 -10.34 3.03 -6.94
CA TRP A 55 -9.62 1.93 -6.32
C TRP A 55 -8.86 1.02 -7.30
N ASP A 56 -9.33 0.91 -8.54
CA ASP A 56 -8.70 0.06 -9.56
C ASP A 56 -7.66 0.84 -10.40
N LEU A 57 -7.33 2.06 -9.98
CA LEU A 57 -6.38 2.92 -10.66
C LEU A 57 -4.95 2.72 -10.11
N PRO A 58 -3.91 2.87 -10.94
CA PRO A 58 -2.53 2.64 -10.54
C PRO A 58 -1.92 3.85 -9.80
N PHE A 59 -2.44 4.18 -8.61
CA PHE A 59 -2.03 5.37 -7.86
C PHE A 59 -0.72 5.21 -7.04
N MET A 60 -0.22 3.99 -6.79
CA MET A 60 1.04 3.77 -6.07
C MET A 60 2.30 3.73 -6.97
N GLY A 61 2.12 3.80 -8.30
CA GLY A 61 3.14 3.80 -9.36
C GLY A 61 4.58 3.42 -8.98
N TYR A 62 5.07 2.28 -9.50
CA TYR A 62 6.52 2.00 -9.59
C TYR A 62 6.80 0.89 -10.62
N VAL A 63 7.89 1.06 -11.38
CA VAL A 63 8.49 0.14 -12.35
C VAL A 63 10.01 0.12 -12.12
N ASP A 64 10.62 -1.06 -12.13
CA ASP A 64 12.08 -1.22 -12.23
C ASP A 64 12.54 -1.28 -13.71
N GLU A 65 13.86 -1.21 -13.97
CA GLU A 65 14.43 -1.26 -15.33
C GLU A 65 14.04 -2.53 -16.12
N ASP A 66 13.62 -3.60 -15.43
CA ASP A 66 13.21 -4.88 -16.01
C ASP A 66 11.70 -4.94 -16.38
N GLY A 67 10.94 -3.87 -16.15
CA GLY A 67 9.53 -3.79 -16.55
C GLY A 67 8.56 -4.55 -15.64
N TYR A 68 9.00 -4.96 -14.44
CA TYR A 68 8.15 -5.59 -13.45
C TYR A 68 7.59 -4.54 -12.49
N GLY A 69 6.39 -4.05 -12.79
CA GLY A 69 5.71 -2.99 -12.04
C GLY A 69 4.67 -2.24 -12.87
N TYR A 70 3.86 -1.42 -12.22
CA TYR A 70 2.83 -0.62 -12.90
C TYR A 70 3.40 0.77 -13.20
N ALA A 71 3.60 1.06 -14.49
CA ALA A 71 4.12 2.35 -14.94
C ALA A 71 3.16 3.47 -14.50
N TYR A 72 3.71 4.52 -13.89
CA TYR A 72 3.01 5.80 -13.88
C TYR A 72 2.86 6.23 -15.33
N VAL A 73 1.65 6.10 -15.84
CA VAL A 73 1.28 6.61 -17.14
C VAL A 73 0.40 7.83 -16.87
N PRO A 74 0.78 9.02 -17.37
CA PRO A 74 -0.02 10.21 -17.22
C PRO A 74 -1.49 9.93 -17.62
N ASN A 75 -2.42 10.40 -16.79
CA ASN A 75 -3.87 10.20 -16.95
C ASN A 75 -4.41 8.78 -16.74
N ARG A 76 -3.58 7.78 -16.43
CA ARG A 76 -4.07 6.42 -16.14
C ARG A 76 -4.55 6.23 -14.70
N ALA A 77 -4.11 7.10 -13.80
CA ALA A 77 -4.61 7.17 -12.42
C ALA A 77 -5.71 8.23 -12.22
N VAL A 78 -6.32 8.73 -13.31
CA VAL A 78 -7.35 9.77 -13.26
C VAL A 78 -8.73 9.12 -13.33
N ALA A 79 -9.51 9.29 -12.26
CA ALA A 79 -10.90 8.88 -12.20
C ALA A 79 -11.82 9.95 -12.82
N PRO A 80 -12.96 9.56 -13.44
CA PRO A 80 -13.97 10.51 -13.89
C PRO A 80 -14.52 11.36 -12.73
N PRO A 81 -14.78 12.67 -12.91
CA PRO A 81 -14.63 13.43 -14.15
C PRO A 81 -13.22 13.98 -14.40
N ASN A 82 -12.31 14.03 -13.41
CA ASN A 82 -10.90 14.45 -13.54
C ASN A 82 -10.12 14.40 -12.20
N TRP A 83 -10.34 13.38 -11.37
CA TRP A 83 -9.63 13.25 -10.08
C TRP A 83 -8.39 12.36 -10.21
N ASP A 84 -7.20 12.92 -10.02
CA ASP A 84 -5.93 12.18 -10.12
C ASP A 84 -5.60 11.51 -8.77
N ALA A 85 -5.80 10.20 -8.71
CA ALA A 85 -5.54 9.39 -7.52
C ALA A 85 -4.03 9.32 -7.21
N HIS A 86 -3.16 9.31 -8.22
CA HIS A 86 -1.71 9.29 -8.00
C HIS A 86 -1.24 10.61 -7.39
N LYS A 87 -1.72 11.73 -7.93
CA LYS A 87 -1.42 13.05 -7.36
C LYS A 87 -1.92 13.16 -5.92
N ALA A 88 -3.16 12.73 -5.66
CA ALA A 88 -3.72 12.71 -4.32
C ALA A 88 -2.88 11.86 -3.35
N PHE A 89 -2.36 10.71 -3.81
CA PHE A 89 -1.44 9.88 -3.04
C PHE A 89 -0.11 10.60 -2.74
N GLN A 90 0.48 11.27 -3.73
CA GLN A 90 1.74 12.01 -3.58
C GLN A 90 1.62 13.21 -2.62
N GLU A 91 0.45 13.83 -2.53
CA GLU A 91 0.18 14.95 -1.62
C GLU A 91 0.00 14.52 -0.16
N LEU A 92 -0.18 13.21 0.12
CA LEU A 92 -0.24 12.69 1.48
C LEU A 92 1.11 12.84 2.21
N PRO A 93 1.10 13.00 3.55
CA PRO A 93 2.31 12.89 4.35
C PRO A 93 3.02 11.55 4.11
N ALA A 94 4.35 11.57 4.11
CA ALA A 94 5.18 10.39 3.86
C ALA A 94 4.82 9.19 4.77
N ASP A 95 4.48 9.46 6.02
CA ASP A 95 4.08 8.45 6.99
C ASP A 95 2.70 7.86 6.67
N VAL A 96 1.77 8.69 6.18
CA VAL A 96 0.44 8.24 5.73
C VAL A 96 0.57 7.37 4.48
N GLN A 97 1.42 7.76 3.52
CA GLN A 97 1.72 6.94 2.34
C GLN A 97 2.28 5.56 2.74
N THR A 98 3.21 5.56 3.69
CA THR A 98 3.84 4.33 4.18
C THR A 98 2.82 3.45 4.91
N ALA A 99 1.99 4.02 5.78
CA ALA A 99 0.92 3.32 6.48
C ALA A 99 -0.10 2.71 5.50
N PHE A 100 -0.47 3.46 4.46
CA PHE A 100 -1.39 2.98 3.42
C PHE A 100 -0.78 1.85 2.60
N ALA A 101 0.49 1.96 2.17
CA ALA A 101 1.19 0.89 1.48
C ALA A 101 1.31 -0.37 2.36
N ILE A 102 1.64 -0.22 3.65
CA ILE A 102 1.64 -1.35 4.59
C ILE A 102 0.25 -2.00 4.64
N ARG A 103 -0.84 -1.23 4.72
CA ARG A 103 -2.19 -1.79 4.68
C ARG A 103 -2.47 -2.57 3.41
N MET A 104 -2.08 -2.05 2.25
CA MET A 104 -2.32 -2.72 0.98
C MET A 104 -1.58 -4.05 0.85
N LEU A 105 -0.49 -4.30 1.59
CA LEU A 105 0.13 -5.63 1.64
C LEU A 105 -0.81 -6.72 2.19
N PHE A 106 -1.72 -6.35 3.10
CA PHE A 106 -2.62 -7.29 3.78
C PHE A 106 -4.01 -7.35 3.14
N THR A 107 -4.31 -6.52 2.14
CA THR A 107 -5.62 -6.54 1.45
C THR A 107 -5.69 -7.61 0.35
N HIS A 108 -6.89 -7.89 -0.14
CA HIS A 108 -7.15 -9.00 -1.06
C HIS A 108 -6.73 -8.75 -2.52
N ARG A 109 -6.46 -7.51 -2.91
CA ARG A 109 -6.19 -7.18 -4.32
C ARG A 109 -4.72 -7.37 -4.66
N ASP A 110 -4.45 -8.28 -5.59
CA ASP A 110 -3.09 -8.59 -6.07
C ASP A 110 -2.35 -7.37 -6.61
N VAL A 111 -3.05 -6.51 -7.36
CA VAL A 111 -2.48 -5.29 -7.96
C VAL A 111 -2.04 -4.31 -6.88
N ASP A 112 -2.89 -4.08 -5.88
CA ASP A 112 -2.58 -3.19 -4.74
C ASP A 112 -1.40 -3.73 -3.92
N ARG A 113 -1.34 -5.05 -3.71
CA ARG A 113 -0.23 -5.71 -3.00
C ARG A 113 1.10 -5.54 -3.71
N TYR A 114 1.11 -5.74 -5.02
CA TYR A 114 2.34 -5.62 -5.79
C TYR A 114 2.84 -4.17 -5.84
N GLY A 115 1.94 -3.21 -6.08
CA GLY A 115 2.27 -1.78 -6.04
C GLY A 115 2.81 -1.36 -4.68
N ALA A 116 2.16 -1.80 -3.59
CA ALA A 116 2.62 -1.54 -2.23
C ALA A 116 3.99 -2.14 -1.93
N LYS A 117 4.24 -3.37 -2.38
CA LYS A 117 5.55 -4.04 -2.23
C LYS A 117 6.66 -3.21 -2.87
N MET A 118 6.45 -2.76 -4.11
CA MET A 118 7.44 -1.98 -4.85
C MET A 118 7.65 -0.61 -4.20
N PHE A 119 6.58 0.12 -3.88
CA PHE A 119 6.67 1.41 -3.20
C PHE A 119 7.45 1.30 -1.89
N LEU A 120 7.12 0.32 -1.03
CA LEU A 120 7.82 0.13 0.24
C LEU A 120 9.28 -0.25 0.05
N HIS A 121 9.60 -1.03 -0.99
CA HIS A 121 10.98 -1.41 -1.28
C HIS A 121 11.82 -0.22 -1.75
N TYR A 122 11.39 0.47 -2.79
CA TYR A 122 12.20 1.48 -3.46
C TYR A 122 12.13 2.84 -2.77
N GLU A 123 10.95 3.29 -2.32
CA GLU A 123 10.78 4.62 -1.71
C GLU A 123 11.10 4.63 -0.22
N ARG A 124 10.96 3.48 0.46
CA ARG A 124 11.08 3.40 1.93
C ARG A 124 12.17 2.44 2.41
N GLY A 125 12.75 1.64 1.52
CA GLY A 125 13.85 0.72 1.83
C GLY A 125 13.41 -0.50 2.65
N PHE A 126 12.15 -0.93 2.55
CA PHE A 126 11.68 -2.15 3.19
C PHE A 126 12.00 -3.39 2.36
N THR A 127 12.24 -4.49 3.06
CA THR A 127 12.27 -5.83 2.46
C THR A 127 10.95 -6.51 2.79
N ILE A 128 10.24 -6.99 1.77
CA ILE A 128 8.92 -7.62 1.93
C ILE A 128 9.01 -9.09 1.56
N HIS A 129 8.73 -9.97 2.53
CA HIS A 129 8.64 -11.41 2.33
C HIS A 129 7.21 -11.88 2.54
N PHE A 130 6.69 -12.67 1.60
CA PHE A 130 5.43 -13.38 1.78
C PHE A 130 5.75 -14.78 2.29
N LYS A 131 5.13 -15.20 3.40
CA LYS A 131 5.31 -16.57 3.88
C LYS A 131 4.83 -17.54 2.82
N GLU A 132 5.56 -18.63 2.60
CA GLU A 132 5.05 -19.73 1.80
C GLU A 132 3.82 -20.32 2.51
N PRO A 133 2.75 -20.66 1.77
CA PRO A 133 1.61 -21.35 2.37
C PRO A 133 2.11 -22.67 2.97
N THR A 134 1.95 -22.84 4.28
CA THR A 134 2.21 -24.13 4.94
C THR A 134 1.23 -25.14 4.36
N ARG A 135 1.77 -26.07 3.58
CA ARG A 135 1.05 -27.13 2.87
C ARG A 135 0.50 -28.20 3.81
#